data_AF-A0A921MPZ0-F1
#
_entry.id   AF-A0A921MPZ0-F1
#
_cell.length_a   1.000
_cell.length_b   1.000
_cell.length_c   1.000
_cell.angle_alpha   90.00
_cell.angle_beta   90.00
_cell.angle_gamma   90.00
#
_symmetry.space_group_name_H-M   'P 1'
#
loop_
_entity.id
_entity.type
_entity.pdbx_description
1 polymer ?
#
loop_
_entity_poly.entity_id
_entity_poly.type
_entity_poly.pdbx_seq_one_letter_code
_entity_poly.pdbx_strand_id
1 'polypeptide(L)'
;MKAIKFLITCIFLFFGISVFASTDNTLIIKAHHPNDNKTIVRIWKTPENNYIIRTSYSDKKDDFDQEKLSQHQKKVEYDGFAKRVILKTSDNAYYVIAYANEKFAFVYGFYSEALNNIVSVEYTIDFINKSAFNNL
;
A
#
# COMPACT_ATOMS: atom_id res chain seq x y z
N MET A 1 44.60 19.06 -22.01
CA MET A 1 43.42 19.76 -21.44
C MET A 1 42.06 19.21 -21.89
N LYS A 2 41.87 18.71 -23.12
CA LYS A 2 40.57 18.17 -23.57
C LYS A 2 40.21 16.79 -22.97
N ALA A 3 41.19 15.90 -22.80
CA ALA A 3 40.97 14.55 -22.27
C ALA A 3 40.54 14.53 -20.78
N ILE A 4 41.08 15.45 -19.95
CA ILE A 4 40.75 15.56 -18.53
C ILE A 4 39.29 16.01 -18.33
N LYS A 5 38.82 16.95 -19.15
CA LYS A 5 37.41 17.39 -19.12
C LYS A 5 36.46 16.26 -19.51
N PHE A 6 36.84 15.42 -20.49
CA PHE A 6 36.03 14.27 -20.90
C PHE A 6 35.93 13.19 -19.81
N LEU A 7 37.03 12.94 -19.09
CA LEU A 7 37.06 11.97 -17.99
C LEU A 7 36.15 12.41 -16.81
N ILE A 8 36.16 13.70 -16.48
CA ILE A 8 35.31 14.25 -15.41
C ILE A 8 33.82 14.15 -15.77
N THR A 9 33.45 14.43 -17.02
CA THR A 9 32.06 14.30 -17.49
C THR A 9 31.57 12.86 -17.43
N CYS A 10 32.41 11.87 -17.77
CA CYS A 10 32.04 10.46 -17.67
C CYS A 10 31.87 9.98 -16.22
N ILE A 11 32.67 10.48 -15.27
CA ILE A 11 32.54 10.13 -13.85
C ILE A 11 31.23 10.70 -13.28
N PHE A 12 30.86 11.95 -13.61
CA PHE A 12 29.57 12.51 -13.21
C PHE A 12 28.37 11.80 -13.86
N LEU A 13 28.51 11.27 -15.08
CA LEU A 13 27.48 10.44 -15.71
C LEU A 13 27.31 9.08 -15.01
N PHE A 14 28.39 8.46 -14.53
CA PHE A 14 28.31 7.16 -13.83
C PHE A 14 27.74 7.26 -12.40
N PHE A 15 27.91 8.39 -11.71
CA PHE A 15 27.27 8.64 -10.42
C PHE A 15 25.82 9.13 -10.53
N GLY A 16 25.34 9.48 -11.73
CA GLY A 16 23.99 9.99 -11.95
C GLY A 16 22.89 8.94 -12.13
N ILE A 17 23.22 7.65 -12.23
CA ILE A 17 22.27 6.60 -12.65
C ILE A 17 21.86 5.62 -11.54
N SER A 18 22.26 5.85 -10.28
CA SER A 18 22.04 4.91 -9.18
C SER A 18 21.13 5.42 -8.06
N VAL A 19 20.10 6.22 -8.38
CA VAL A 19 19.13 6.68 -7.37
C VAL A 19 17.68 6.64 -7.86
N PHE A 20 17.20 5.53 -8.42
CA PHE A 20 15.74 5.33 -8.59
C PHE A 20 15.34 3.86 -8.45
N ALA A 21 15.45 3.36 -7.22
CA ALA A 21 14.60 2.31 -6.66
C ALA A 21 14.84 2.31 -5.15
N SER A 22 14.33 3.33 -4.47
CA SER A 22 14.36 3.41 -3.02
C SER A 22 13.68 2.15 -2.44
N THR A 23 14.44 1.38 -1.67
CA THR A 23 13.99 0.32 -0.78
C THR A 23 13.21 0.86 0.43
N ASP A 24 12.86 2.16 0.46
CA ASP A 24 12.35 2.85 1.65
C ASP A 24 10.82 2.78 1.78
N ASN A 25 10.14 2.06 0.89
CA ASN A 25 8.72 1.78 1.03
C ASN A 25 8.47 0.92 2.28
N THR A 26 7.75 1.46 3.24
CA THR A 26 7.40 0.75 4.47
C THR A 26 6.15 -0.10 4.23
N LEU A 27 6.28 -1.43 4.25
CA LEU A 27 5.13 -2.34 4.22
C LEU A 27 4.29 -2.15 5.49
N ILE A 28 3.02 -1.81 5.31
CA ILE A 28 2.05 -1.64 6.40
C ILE A 28 1.36 -2.97 6.66
N ILE A 29 0.84 -3.62 5.62
CA ILE A 29 0.04 -4.83 5.73
C ILE A 29 0.20 -5.73 4.51
N LYS A 30 0.17 -7.05 4.74
CA LYS A 30 -0.05 -8.09 3.74
C LYS A 30 -1.23 -8.94 4.20
N ALA A 31 -2.16 -9.22 3.32
CA ALA A 31 -3.32 -10.04 3.61
C ALA A 31 -3.74 -10.84 2.36
N HIS A 32 -4.50 -11.92 2.58
CA HIS A 32 -5.08 -12.71 1.51
C HIS A 32 -6.59 -12.84 1.67
N HIS A 33 -7.28 -13.14 0.58
CA HIS A 33 -8.73 -13.35 0.59
C HIS A 33 -9.09 -14.54 1.51
N PRO A 34 -10.17 -14.48 2.31
CA PRO A 34 -10.45 -15.50 3.33
C PRO A 34 -10.63 -16.92 2.77
N ASN A 35 -11.05 -17.00 1.50
CA ASN A 35 -11.30 -18.28 0.81
C ASN A 35 -10.24 -18.62 -0.24
N ASP A 36 -9.20 -17.80 -0.42
CA ASP A 36 -8.17 -18.01 -1.45
C ASP A 36 -6.84 -17.36 -1.07
N ASN A 37 -5.76 -18.14 -1.11
CA ASN A 37 -4.41 -17.66 -0.80
C ASN A 37 -3.68 -17.03 -1.99
N LYS A 38 -4.24 -17.11 -3.21
CA LYS A 38 -3.69 -16.47 -4.42
C LYS A 38 -4.07 -15.00 -4.48
N THR A 39 -5.27 -14.66 -4.04
CA THR A 39 -5.71 -13.27 -3.97
C THR A 39 -5.03 -12.55 -2.80
N ILE A 40 -3.95 -11.82 -3.08
CA ILE A 40 -3.09 -11.18 -2.08
C ILE A 40 -3.15 -9.66 -2.25
N VAL A 41 -3.37 -8.95 -1.15
CA VAL A 41 -3.27 -7.49 -1.08
C VAL A 41 -2.08 -7.11 -0.21
N ARG A 42 -1.30 -6.12 -0.68
CA ARG A 42 -0.23 -5.49 0.08
C ARG A 42 -0.35 -3.98 0.00
N ILE A 43 -0.15 -3.30 1.13
CA ILE A 43 -0.14 -1.84 1.21
C ILE A 43 1.18 -1.35 1.79
N TRP A 44 1.82 -0.43 1.08
CA TRP A 44 3.04 0.26 1.52
C TRP A 44 2.80 1.74 1.67
N LYS A 45 3.55 2.38 2.58
CA LYS A 45 3.75 3.83 2.61
C LYS A 45 5.06 4.18 1.92
N THR A 46 5.04 5.13 1.00
CA THR A 46 6.25 5.64 0.34
C THR A 46 6.88 6.79 1.15
N PRO A 47 8.17 7.10 0.93
CA PRO A 47 8.83 8.26 1.55
C PRO A 47 8.13 9.59 1.25
N GLU A 48 7.53 9.72 0.07
CA GLU A 48 6.77 10.92 -0.35
C GLU A 48 5.35 10.96 0.25
N ASN A 49 5.08 10.19 1.31
CA ASN A 49 3.78 10.07 1.98
C ASN A 49 2.63 9.63 1.05
N ASN A 50 2.93 8.87 0.00
CA ASN A 50 1.91 8.18 -0.77
C ASN A 50 1.68 6.77 -0.22
N TYR A 51 0.61 6.12 -0.69
CA TYR A 51 0.33 4.72 -0.43
C TYR A 51 0.36 3.95 -1.75
N ILE A 52 1.03 2.82 -1.76
CA ILE A 52 0.99 1.89 -2.90
C ILE A 52 0.15 0.71 -2.45
N ILE A 53 -0.87 0.37 -3.21
CA ILE A 53 -1.67 -0.84 -3.03
C ILE A 53 -1.33 -1.75 -4.19
N ARG A 54 -0.94 -3.00 -3.90
CA ARG A 54 -0.81 -4.04 -4.92
C ARG A 54 -1.74 -5.19 -4.62
N THR A 55 -2.47 -5.62 -5.63
CA THR A 55 -3.38 -6.76 -5.57
C THR A 55 -2.97 -7.78 -6.63
N SER A 56 -2.80 -9.03 -6.23
CA SER A 56 -2.66 -10.16 -7.15
C SER A 56 -3.88 -11.04 -7.04
N TYR A 57 -4.24 -11.69 -8.14
CA TYR A 57 -5.34 -12.66 -8.23
C TYR A 57 -4.84 -14.02 -8.74
N SER A 58 -3.53 -14.23 -8.84
CA SER A 58 -2.94 -15.44 -9.40
C SER A 58 -1.78 -15.97 -8.57
N ASP A 59 -1.33 -17.18 -8.89
CA ASP A 59 -0.14 -17.80 -8.31
C ASP A 59 1.16 -17.33 -8.96
N LYS A 60 1.08 -16.42 -9.95
CA LYS A 60 2.24 -15.87 -10.63
C LYS A 60 2.85 -14.77 -9.78
N LYS A 61 4.13 -14.96 -9.43
CA LYS A 61 4.89 -14.10 -8.51
C LYS A 61 4.94 -12.61 -8.89
N ASP A 62 4.75 -12.27 -10.15
CA ASP A 62 4.91 -10.90 -10.67
C ASP A 62 3.61 -10.32 -11.28
N ASP A 63 2.48 -10.99 -11.08
CA ASP A 63 1.17 -10.57 -11.61
C ASP A 63 0.43 -9.77 -10.52
N PHE A 64 0.68 -8.46 -10.50
CA PHE A 64 0.06 -7.52 -9.57
C PHE A 64 -0.51 -6.32 -10.31
N ASP A 65 -1.78 -6.04 -10.05
CA ASP A 65 -2.35 -4.72 -10.26
C ASP A 65 -1.80 -3.78 -9.19
N GLN A 66 -1.49 -2.54 -9.59
CA GLN A 66 -0.94 -1.54 -8.69
C GLN A 66 -1.71 -0.23 -8.77
N GLU A 67 -2.11 0.27 -7.61
CA GLU A 67 -2.68 1.61 -7.44
C GLU A 67 -1.77 2.44 -6.55
N LYS A 68 -1.63 3.74 -6.87
CA LYS A 68 -0.93 4.72 -6.04
C LYS A 68 -1.93 5.74 -5.53
N LEU A 69 -2.11 5.78 -4.21
CA LEU A 69 -2.95 6.76 -3.54
C LEU A 69 -2.08 7.86 -2.94
N SER A 70 -2.57 9.08 -3.03
CA SER A 70 -1.98 10.23 -2.36
C SER A 70 -2.32 10.27 -0.87
N GLN A 71 -1.62 11.11 -0.09
CA GLN A 71 -1.91 11.28 1.34
C GLN A 71 -3.36 11.71 1.63
N HIS A 72 -3.98 12.52 0.78
CA HIS A 72 -5.34 13.04 1.01
C HIS A 72 -6.44 12.00 0.78
N GLN A 73 -6.11 10.89 0.13
CA GLN A 73 -7.01 9.74 -0.01
C GLN A 73 -6.99 8.82 1.22
N LYS A 74 -6.19 9.15 2.24
CA LYS A 74 -6.23 8.51 3.55
C LYS A 74 -7.02 9.35 4.54
N LYS A 75 -7.92 8.71 5.28
CA LYS A 75 -8.53 9.24 6.50
C LYS A 75 -8.12 8.38 7.70
N VAL A 76 -7.78 9.01 8.81
CA VAL A 76 -7.53 8.33 10.09
C VAL A 76 -8.60 8.77 11.08
N GLU A 77 -9.28 7.81 11.68
CA GLU A 77 -10.30 8.04 12.69
C GLU A 77 -9.95 7.31 13.99
N TYR A 78 -10.30 7.92 15.11
CA TYR A 78 -10.23 7.31 16.42
C TYR A 78 -11.46 7.73 17.22
N ASP A 79 -12.23 6.76 17.70
CA ASP A 79 -13.49 6.99 18.44
C ASP A 79 -13.34 6.79 19.96
N GLY A 80 -12.09 6.68 20.46
CA GLY A 80 -11.78 6.35 21.84
C GLY A 80 -11.62 4.85 22.10
N PHE A 81 -12.08 3.99 21.19
CA PHE A 81 -12.04 2.52 21.32
C PHE A 81 -11.26 1.84 20.20
N ALA A 82 -11.37 2.37 18.98
CA ALA A 82 -10.78 1.80 17.78
C ALA A 82 -10.06 2.86 16.94
N LYS A 83 -8.82 2.57 16.52
CA LYS A 83 -8.13 3.32 15.47
C LYS A 83 -8.50 2.72 14.11
N ARG A 84 -8.95 3.54 13.18
CA ARG A 84 -9.31 3.14 11.82
C ARG A 84 -8.53 3.97 10.81
N VAL A 85 -7.85 3.30 9.89
CA VAL A 85 -7.18 3.94 8.75
C VAL A 85 -7.93 3.51 7.49
N ILE A 86 -8.51 4.50 6.81
CA ILE A 86 -9.33 4.31 5.62
C ILE A 86 -8.54 4.85 4.43
N LEU A 87 -8.33 4.02 3.41
CA LEU A 87 -7.67 4.35 2.16
C LEU A 87 -8.70 4.29 1.03
N LYS A 88 -9.10 5.47 0.53
CA LYS A 88 -10.15 5.62 -0.49
C LYS A 88 -9.54 5.48 -1.88
N THR A 89 -9.82 4.37 -2.56
CA THR A 89 -9.33 4.11 -3.93
C THR A 89 -10.20 4.79 -4.98
N SER A 90 -11.51 4.91 -4.73
CA SER A 90 -12.46 5.67 -5.54
C SER A 90 -13.60 6.22 -4.69
N ASP A 91 -14.56 6.92 -5.28
CA ASP A 91 -15.78 7.35 -4.58
C ASP A 91 -16.59 6.19 -3.98
N ASN A 92 -16.46 5.01 -4.57
CA ASN A 92 -17.26 3.85 -4.24
C ASN A 92 -16.43 2.68 -3.70
N ALA A 93 -15.13 2.82 -3.49
CA ALA A 93 -14.27 1.73 -3.03
C ALA A 93 -13.19 2.21 -2.06
N TYR A 94 -12.89 1.37 -1.06
CA TYR A 94 -11.94 1.70 0.00
C TYR A 94 -11.37 0.45 0.68
N TYR A 95 -10.18 0.61 1.25
CA TYR A 95 -9.60 -0.33 2.21
C TYR A 95 -9.65 0.26 3.62
N VAL A 96 -9.90 -0.57 4.63
CA VAL A 96 -9.86 -0.19 6.04
C VAL A 96 -8.92 -1.11 6.79
N ILE A 97 -7.96 -0.53 7.51
CA ILE A 97 -7.19 -1.21 8.55
C ILE A 97 -7.72 -0.69 9.90
N ALA A 98 -8.31 -1.56 10.69
CA ALA A 98 -8.85 -1.22 12.01
C ALA A 98 -8.06 -1.94 13.11
N TYR A 99 -7.89 -1.26 14.25
CA TYR A 99 -7.32 -1.83 15.46
C TYR A 99 -8.24 -1.54 16.65
N ALA A 100 -8.73 -2.59 17.30
CA ALA A 100 -9.59 -2.54 18.47
C ALA A 100 -9.36 -3.79 19.32
N ASN A 101 -9.40 -3.66 20.66
CA ASN A 101 -9.28 -4.79 21.60
C ASN A 101 -8.07 -5.70 21.29
N GLU A 102 -6.91 -5.10 21.05
CA GLU A 102 -5.65 -5.78 20.72
C GLU A 102 -5.65 -6.59 19.42
N LYS A 103 -6.69 -6.45 18.59
CA LYS A 103 -6.85 -7.17 17.33
C LYS A 103 -6.90 -6.22 16.14
N PHE A 104 -6.36 -6.69 15.02
CA PHE A 104 -6.42 -6.01 13.75
C PHE A 104 -7.47 -6.66 12.85
N ALA A 105 -8.19 -5.83 12.10
CA ALA A 105 -9.07 -6.25 11.01
C ALA A 105 -8.66 -5.51 9.73
N PHE A 106 -8.76 -6.18 8.60
CA PHE A 106 -8.48 -5.61 7.29
C PHE A 106 -9.63 -5.91 6.33
N VAL A 107 -10.23 -4.86 5.80
CA VAL A 107 -11.47 -4.96 5.01
C VAL A 107 -11.30 -4.19 3.70
N TYR A 108 -11.74 -4.79 2.60
CA TYR A 108 -12.03 -4.08 1.36
C TYR A 108 -13.55 -3.88 1.25
N GLY A 109 -13.99 -2.65 1.03
CA GLY A 109 -15.39 -2.31 0.83
C GLY A 109 -15.62 -1.63 -0.50
N PHE A 110 -16.73 -1.96 -1.17
CA PHE A 110 -17.16 -1.30 -2.39
C PHE A 110 -18.68 -1.27 -2.54
N TYR A 111 -19.20 -0.26 -3.23
CA TYR A 111 -20.62 -0.21 -3.60
C TYR A 111 -20.89 -1.18 -4.76
N SER A 112 -21.86 -2.08 -4.57
CA SER A 112 -22.34 -2.99 -5.61
C SER A 112 -23.65 -2.46 -6.18
N GLU A 113 -23.66 -2.09 -7.46
CA GLU A 113 -24.89 -1.67 -8.15
C GLU A 113 -25.91 -2.82 -8.22
N ALA A 114 -25.43 -4.05 -8.46
CA ALA A 114 -26.29 -5.23 -8.55
C ALA A 114 -27.05 -5.53 -7.24
N LEU A 115 -26.43 -5.23 -6.10
CA LEU A 115 -27.04 -5.43 -4.79
C LEU A 115 -27.63 -4.15 -4.19
N ASN A 116 -27.42 -3.01 -4.86
CA ASN A 116 -27.77 -1.67 -4.38
C ASN A 116 -27.32 -1.42 -2.93
N ASN A 117 -26.12 -1.89 -2.58
CA ASN A 117 -25.61 -1.87 -1.22
C ASN A 117 -24.06 -1.92 -1.21
N ILE A 118 -23.46 -1.54 -0.07
CA ILE A 118 -22.04 -1.73 0.17
C ILE A 118 -21.78 -3.20 0.49
N VAL A 119 -20.89 -3.80 -0.28
CA VAL A 119 -20.34 -5.13 -0.02
C VAL A 119 -18.96 -4.95 0.60
N SER A 120 -18.64 -5.79 1.58
CA SER A 120 -17.32 -5.81 2.18
C SER A 120 -16.78 -7.22 2.30
N VAL A 121 -15.47 -7.33 2.16
CA VAL A 121 -14.72 -8.58 2.30
C VAL A 121 -13.66 -8.36 3.37
N GLU A 122 -13.74 -9.13 4.44
CA GLU A 122 -12.69 -9.19 5.46
C GLU A 122 -11.58 -10.14 4.99
N TYR A 123 -10.36 -9.63 4.94
CA TYR A 123 -9.18 -10.36 4.51
C TYR A 123 -8.45 -10.95 5.71
N THR A 124 -7.84 -12.12 5.49
CA THR A 124 -6.96 -12.75 6.47
C THR A 124 -5.60 -12.06 6.46
N ILE A 125 -5.21 -11.49 7.61
CA ILE A 125 -3.95 -10.75 7.75
C ILE A 125 -2.78 -11.73 7.91
N ASP A 126 -1.85 -11.71 6.95
CA ASP A 126 -0.60 -12.48 7.01
C ASP A 126 0.48 -11.74 7.81
N PHE A 127 0.50 -10.42 7.69
CA PHE A 127 1.50 -9.56 8.30
C PHE A 127 0.95 -8.17 8.52
N ILE A 128 1.27 -7.57 9.66
CA ILE A 128 1.00 -6.16 9.95
C ILE A 128 2.17 -5.52 10.69
N ASN A 129 2.63 -4.38 10.17
CA ASN A 129 3.62 -3.55 10.82
C ASN A 129 2.92 -2.61 11.80
N LYS A 130 2.85 -3.02 13.07
CA LYS A 130 2.18 -2.25 14.15
C LYS A 130 2.75 -0.85 14.31
N SER A 131 4.07 -0.68 14.21
CA SER A 131 4.73 0.62 14.33
C SER A 131 4.33 1.54 13.17
N ALA A 132 4.38 1.02 11.94
CA ALA A 132 3.94 1.79 10.78
C ALA A 132 2.48 2.20 10.90
N PHE A 133 1.58 1.28 11.26
CA PHE A 133 0.15 1.57 11.46
C PHE A 133 -0.11 2.62 12.55
N ASN A 134 0.59 2.53 13.69
CA ASN A 134 0.42 3.50 14.78
C ASN A 134 0.84 4.91 14.35
N ASN A 135 1.81 5.01 13.45
CA ASN A 135 2.31 6.27 12.89
C ASN A 135 1.58 6.73 11.61
N LEU A 136 0.47 6.08 11.23
CA LEU A 136 -0.43 6.55 10.17
C LEU A 136 -1.36 7.65 10.65
#